data_AF-A0A4Q3JLE3-F1
#
_entry.id   AF-A0A4Q3JLE3-F1
#
_cell.length_a   1.000
_cell.length_b   1.000
_cell.length_c   1.000
_cell.angle_alpha   90.00
_cell.angle_beta   90.00
_cell.angle_gamma   90.00
#
_symmetry.space_group_name_H-M   'P 1'
#
loop_
_entity.id
_entity.type
_entity.pdbx_description
1 polymer ?
#
loop_
_entity_poly.entity_id
_entity_poly.type
_entity_poly.pdbx_seq_one_letter_code
_entity_poly.pdbx_strand_id
1 'polypeptide(L)'
;MTDPGRIFRVRGRVVDEAGAPVEGLWVALVDADPVLDDFLGAGLTHPDGSYELSFARDEFNRERFELEQTPDLYAVVSVTRDGVDVPVARHVFAPVRPGPATHALEDIRVAMHGGQPPALAGQEAFPGLYHPSARRLRIDRELVEAALAEVVPRVEELTGWSNLLDGITVLLEHEYDDAAVHRRLCDRLGVPHNDQPRHISDACLAFYQPTTRTVVVRSEVSGRQGYEALKQILGHELVHVGQYTRYPDLLERHENLIRRALRMEHARATSTYDGEMHALAASEWRRGMTYLEATVEDRRQREQLEADRFAHEANIESYA
;
A
#
# COMPACT_ATOMS: atom_id res chain seq x y z
N MET A 1 -2.64 26.28 -3.05
CA MET A 1 -3.57 26.06 -1.92
C MET A 1 -4.18 24.71 -2.16
N THR A 2 -4.07 23.81 -1.18
CA THR A 2 -4.78 22.53 -1.20
C THR A 2 -6.28 22.78 -1.34
N ASP A 3 -6.99 22.08 -2.21
CA ASP A 3 -8.45 22.07 -2.24
C ASP A 3 -8.93 21.33 -0.98
N PRO A 4 -9.38 22.04 0.08
CA PRO A 4 -9.71 21.42 1.36
C PRO A 4 -10.91 20.48 1.27
N GLY A 5 -11.63 20.47 0.14
CA GLY A 5 -12.75 19.56 -0.12
C GLY A 5 -12.38 18.36 -0.99
N ARG A 6 -11.10 18.15 -1.30
CA ARG A 6 -10.67 17.05 -2.16
C ARG A 6 -10.60 15.71 -1.45
N ILE A 7 -10.19 15.70 -0.17
CA ILE A 7 -10.11 14.49 0.63
C ILE A 7 -11.23 14.49 1.65
N PHE A 8 -11.98 13.40 1.68
CA PHE A 8 -12.99 13.11 2.67
C PHE A 8 -12.40 12.14 3.66
N ARG A 9 -12.63 12.40 4.95
CA ARG A 9 -12.25 11.51 6.04
C ARG A 9 -13.49 11.15 6.80
N VAL A 10 -13.72 9.85 6.99
CA VAL A 10 -14.85 9.35 7.75
C VAL A 10 -14.37 8.41 8.84
N ARG A 11 -15.06 8.45 9.98
CA ARG A 11 -14.88 7.51 11.07
C ARG A 11 -16.24 7.00 11.50
N GLY A 12 -16.33 5.74 11.88
CA GLY A 12 -17.54 5.16 12.43
C GLY A 12 -17.23 4.05 13.41
N ARG A 13 -18.26 3.35 13.86
CA ARG A 13 -18.12 2.15 14.68
C ARG A 13 -19.07 1.08 14.19
N VAL A 14 -18.65 -0.17 14.32
CA VAL A 14 -19.52 -1.33 14.18
C VAL A 14 -19.84 -1.86 15.56
N VAL A 15 -21.13 -2.01 15.84
CA VAL A 15 -21.64 -2.48 17.12
C VAL A 15 -22.66 -3.60 16.92
N ASP A 16 -22.84 -4.44 17.94
CA ASP A 16 -23.91 -5.43 17.96
C ASP A 16 -25.26 -4.79 18.33
N GLU A 17 -26.30 -5.63 18.44
CA GLU A 17 -27.65 -5.18 18.82
C GLU A 17 -27.71 -4.54 20.22
N ALA A 18 -26.81 -4.96 21.13
CA ALA A 18 -26.67 -4.42 22.48
C ALA A 18 -25.81 -3.14 22.53
N GLY A 19 -25.19 -2.73 21.41
CA GLY A 19 -24.28 -1.59 21.33
C GLY A 19 -22.84 -1.91 21.74
N ALA A 20 -22.50 -3.19 21.94
CA ALA A 20 -21.13 -3.61 22.21
C ALA A 20 -20.30 -3.53 20.92
N PRO A 21 -19.03 -3.09 20.98
CA PRO A 21 -18.18 -2.99 19.80
C PRO A 21 -17.88 -4.37 19.20
N VAL A 22 -17.77 -4.43 17.86
CA VAL A 22 -17.39 -5.64 17.13
C VAL A 22 -16.08 -5.43 16.38
N GLU A 23 -15.03 -6.10 16.85
CA GLU A 23 -13.68 -6.06 16.28
C GLU A 23 -13.51 -6.97 15.06
N GLY A 24 -12.56 -6.63 14.18
CA GLY A 24 -12.06 -7.53 13.14
C GLY A 24 -13.02 -7.74 11.97
N LEU A 25 -14.04 -6.90 11.82
CA LEU A 25 -14.93 -6.92 10.67
C LEU A 25 -14.38 -6.00 9.57
N TRP A 26 -14.49 -6.43 8.33
CA TRP A 26 -14.23 -5.57 7.18
C TRP A 26 -15.37 -4.57 7.02
N VAL A 27 -15.03 -3.30 6.81
CA VAL A 27 -15.96 -2.24 6.43
C VAL A 27 -15.55 -1.73 5.07
N ALA A 28 -16.32 -2.06 4.05
CA ALA A 28 -16.20 -1.49 2.70
C ALA A 28 -17.07 -0.24 2.60
N LEU A 29 -16.48 0.90 2.27
CA LEU A 29 -17.19 2.15 2.03
C LEU A 29 -17.40 2.34 0.53
N VAL A 30 -18.62 2.66 0.15
CA VAL A 30 -19.08 2.69 -1.24
C VAL A 30 -19.91 3.93 -1.45
N ASP A 31 -19.75 4.54 -2.62
CA ASP A 31 -20.67 5.55 -3.14
C ASP A 31 -21.78 4.88 -3.96
N ALA A 32 -23.04 5.20 -3.66
CA ALA A 32 -24.18 4.59 -4.35
C ALA A 32 -24.49 5.33 -5.65
N ASP A 33 -24.34 4.64 -6.78
CA ASP A 33 -24.61 5.21 -8.10
C ASP A 33 -25.80 4.52 -8.78
N PRO A 34 -26.54 5.22 -9.66
CA PRO A 34 -27.64 4.60 -10.40
C PRO A 34 -27.22 3.45 -11.31
N VAL A 35 -25.96 3.40 -11.74
CA VAL A 35 -25.46 2.44 -12.73
C VAL A 35 -24.43 1.48 -12.14
N LEU A 36 -23.38 2.01 -11.51
CA LEU A 36 -22.25 1.23 -10.99
C LEU A 36 -21.73 1.87 -9.71
N ASP A 37 -21.99 1.23 -8.58
CA ASP A 37 -21.48 1.69 -7.28
C ASP A 37 -19.94 1.83 -7.27
N ASP A 38 -19.47 2.90 -6.65
CA ASP A 38 -18.05 3.25 -6.60
C ASP A 38 -17.40 2.84 -5.27
N PHE A 39 -16.47 1.88 -5.34
CA PHE A 39 -15.69 1.46 -4.18
C PHE A 39 -14.67 2.53 -3.77
N LEU A 40 -14.84 3.09 -2.57
CA LEU A 40 -14.01 4.18 -2.04
C LEU A 40 -12.86 3.69 -1.15
N GLY A 41 -13.03 2.54 -0.48
CA GLY A 41 -12.00 1.98 0.39
C GLY A 41 -12.54 0.91 1.33
N ALA A 42 -11.65 0.17 1.98
CA ALA A 42 -12.01 -0.76 3.02
C ALA A 42 -10.97 -0.83 4.14
N GLY A 43 -11.42 -1.15 5.34
CA GLY A 43 -10.58 -1.32 6.53
C GLY A 43 -11.20 -2.28 7.52
N LEU A 44 -10.40 -2.75 8.48
CA LEU A 44 -10.87 -3.58 9.58
C LEU A 44 -11.31 -2.72 10.75
N THR A 45 -12.31 -3.19 11.50
CA THR A 45 -12.66 -2.58 12.78
C THR A 45 -11.63 -2.92 13.85
N HIS A 46 -11.29 -1.91 14.65
CA HIS A 46 -10.42 -2.02 15.82
C HIS A 46 -11.12 -2.68 17.02
N PRO A 47 -10.40 -2.99 18.13
CA PRO A 47 -10.99 -3.57 19.34
C PRO A 47 -12.20 -2.81 19.93
N ASP A 48 -12.26 -1.49 19.75
CA ASP A 48 -13.38 -0.64 20.17
C ASP A 48 -14.51 -0.54 19.11
N GLY A 49 -14.43 -1.39 18.08
CA GLY A 49 -15.34 -1.44 16.95
C GLY A 49 -15.15 -0.29 15.96
N SER A 50 -14.19 0.62 16.20
CA SER A 50 -14.00 1.79 15.35
C SER A 50 -13.34 1.46 14.02
N TYR A 51 -13.62 2.26 13.01
CA TYR A 51 -12.91 2.25 11.74
C TYR A 51 -12.71 3.70 11.26
N GLU A 52 -11.66 3.91 10.47
CA GLU A 52 -11.37 5.19 9.82
C GLU A 52 -10.95 4.95 8.38
N LEU A 53 -11.60 5.65 7.45
CA LEU A 53 -11.34 5.58 6.02
C LEU A 53 -11.27 6.98 5.44
N SER A 54 -10.47 7.15 4.40
CA SER A 54 -10.34 8.39 3.64
C SER A 54 -10.36 8.10 2.15
N PHE A 55 -10.97 8.99 1.39
CA PHE A 55 -11.10 8.86 -0.05
C PHE A 55 -11.08 10.24 -0.71
N ALA A 56 -10.70 10.30 -1.98
CA ALA A 56 -10.66 11.52 -2.76
C ALA A 56 -11.98 11.75 -3.49
N ARG A 57 -12.30 13.01 -3.79
CA ARG A 57 -13.45 13.39 -4.63
C ARG A 57 -13.46 12.67 -5.97
N ASP A 58 -12.29 12.45 -6.56
CA ASP A 58 -12.12 11.77 -7.84
C ASP A 58 -12.63 10.31 -7.81
N GLU A 59 -12.78 9.70 -6.63
CA GLU A 59 -13.19 8.30 -6.47
C GLU A 59 -14.70 8.09 -6.54
N PHE A 60 -15.50 9.15 -6.38
CA PHE A 60 -16.97 9.14 -6.53
C PHE A 60 -17.46 10.14 -7.61
N ASN A 61 -16.55 10.55 -8.49
CA ASN A 61 -16.86 11.37 -9.66
C ASN A 61 -16.12 10.77 -10.87
N ARG A 62 -16.34 9.48 -11.10
CA ARG A 62 -15.56 8.71 -12.07
C ARG A 62 -16.14 8.79 -13.46
N GLU A 63 -17.44 9.05 -13.59
CA GLU A 63 -18.06 9.28 -14.88
C GLU A 63 -17.84 10.71 -15.37
N ARG A 64 -17.70 10.89 -16.69
CA ARG A 64 -17.39 12.17 -17.34
C ARG A 64 -18.39 13.30 -17.02
N PHE A 65 -19.56 12.96 -16.49
CA PHE A 65 -20.65 13.88 -16.20
C PHE A 65 -21.13 13.84 -14.76
N GLU A 66 -20.51 13.03 -13.90
CA GLU A 66 -20.69 13.13 -12.45
C GLU A 66 -20.01 14.41 -11.98
N LEU A 67 -20.79 15.25 -11.30
CA LEU A 67 -20.34 16.49 -10.68
C LEU A 67 -20.88 16.55 -9.25
N GLU A 68 -20.83 15.41 -8.59
CA GLU A 68 -21.26 15.20 -7.23
C GLU A 68 -20.37 15.99 -6.28
N GLN A 69 -21.01 16.83 -5.47
CA GLN A 69 -20.28 17.57 -4.44
C GLN A 69 -20.11 16.75 -3.17
N THR A 70 -20.98 15.75 -2.97
CA THR A 70 -21.06 14.92 -1.77
C THR A 70 -21.40 13.50 -2.19
N PRO A 71 -20.70 12.50 -1.64
CA PRO A 71 -21.00 11.10 -1.92
C PRO A 71 -22.29 10.64 -1.21
N ASP A 72 -23.06 9.78 -1.88
CA ASP A 72 -24.18 8.99 -1.37
C ASP A 72 -23.68 7.70 -0.69
N LEU A 73 -23.03 7.88 0.46
CA LEU A 73 -22.30 6.81 1.13
C LEU A 73 -23.19 5.68 1.68
N TYR A 74 -22.73 4.45 1.48
CA TYR A 74 -23.13 3.31 2.27
C TYR A 74 -21.93 2.43 2.62
N ALA A 75 -22.06 1.63 3.68
CA ALA A 75 -21.08 0.64 4.08
C ALA A 75 -21.63 -0.78 3.89
N VAL A 76 -20.75 -1.69 3.48
CA VAL A 76 -20.96 -3.13 3.62
C VAL A 76 -19.99 -3.65 4.67
N VAL A 77 -20.54 -4.30 5.69
CA VAL A 77 -19.74 -4.97 6.72
C VAL A 77 -19.64 -6.45 6.39
N SER A 78 -18.43 -6.99 6.44
CA SER A 78 -18.14 -8.38 6.07
C SER A 78 -17.28 -9.09 7.12
N VAL A 79 -17.40 -10.41 7.18
CA VAL A 79 -16.56 -11.30 7.99
C VAL A 79 -15.86 -12.30 7.07
N THR A 80 -14.58 -12.59 7.30
CA THR A 80 -13.87 -13.62 6.55
C THR A 80 -14.22 -15.00 7.11
N ARG A 81 -14.72 -15.90 6.24
CA ARG A 81 -15.04 -17.30 6.54
C ARG A 81 -14.39 -18.19 5.50
N ASP A 82 -13.56 -19.13 5.94
CA ASP A 82 -12.85 -20.05 5.04
C ASP A 82 -12.09 -19.32 3.91
N GLY A 83 -11.52 -18.16 4.22
CA GLY A 83 -10.80 -17.30 3.28
C GLY A 83 -11.68 -16.49 2.32
N VAL A 84 -13.00 -16.49 2.53
CA VAL A 84 -13.96 -15.73 1.72
C VAL A 84 -14.63 -14.66 2.57
N ASP A 85 -14.64 -13.42 2.08
CA ASP A 85 -15.35 -12.32 2.76
C ASP A 85 -16.86 -12.43 2.49
N VAL A 86 -17.61 -12.62 3.58
CA VAL A 86 -19.06 -12.80 3.57
C VAL A 86 -19.70 -11.54 4.12
N PRO A 87 -20.55 -10.82 3.35
CA PRO A 87 -21.25 -9.65 3.86
C PRO A 87 -22.27 -10.05 4.91
N VAL A 88 -22.41 -9.22 5.93
CA VAL A 88 -23.26 -9.47 7.11
C VAL A 88 -24.15 -8.30 7.47
N ALA A 89 -23.81 -7.09 7.02
CA ALA A 89 -24.67 -5.93 7.15
C ALA A 89 -24.44 -4.95 5.99
N ARG A 90 -25.47 -4.16 5.70
CA ARG A 90 -25.41 -2.99 4.81
C ARG A 90 -26.03 -1.80 5.55
N HIS A 91 -25.39 -0.65 5.48
CA HIS A 91 -25.86 0.55 6.16
C HIS A 91 -25.69 1.78 5.28
N VAL A 92 -26.76 2.55 5.07
CA VAL A 92 -26.75 3.77 4.27
C VAL A 92 -26.65 4.96 5.19
N PHE A 93 -25.71 5.87 4.92
CA PHE A 93 -25.45 7.03 5.77
C PHE A 93 -26.20 8.26 5.28
N ALA A 94 -26.32 9.25 6.16
CA ALA A 94 -26.65 10.61 5.75
C ALA A 94 -25.53 11.22 4.88
N PRO A 95 -25.84 12.10 3.91
CA PRO A 95 -24.84 12.72 3.04
C PRO A 95 -23.71 13.42 3.80
N VAL A 96 -22.48 13.14 3.40
CA VAL A 96 -21.28 13.73 4.00
C VAL A 96 -20.89 15.01 3.25
N ARG A 97 -20.79 16.12 3.99
CA ARG A 97 -20.39 17.40 3.40
C ARG A 97 -18.87 17.47 3.22
N PRO A 98 -18.34 18.19 2.23
CA PRO A 98 -16.90 18.38 2.10
C PRO A 98 -16.36 19.21 3.26
N GLY A 99 -15.18 18.86 3.77
CA GLY A 99 -14.49 19.67 4.75
C GLY A 99 -13.19 19.04 5.24
N PRO A 100 -12.33 19.84 5.89
CA PRO A 100 -11.06 19.36 6.44
C PRO A 100 -11.22 18.49 7.69
N ALA A 101 -12.43 18.42 8.26
CA ALA A 101 -12.72 17.70 9.48
C ALA A 101 -13.09 16.24 9.18
N THR A 102 -12.64 15.33 10.03
CA THR A 102 -13.12 13.94 9.99
C THR A 102 -14.59 13.87 10.35
N HIS A 103 -15.40 13.32 9.45
CA HIS A 103 -16.83 13.13 9.64
C HIS A 103 -17.08 11.90 10.50
N ALA A 104 -17.76 12.10 11.63
CA ALA A 104 -18.29 11.00 12.42
C ALA A 104 -19.58 10.48 11.76
N LEU A 105 -19.53 9.25 11.28
CA LEU A 105 -20.66 8.50 10.79
C LEU A 105 -21.43 7.89 11.97
N GLU A 106 -22.68 7.50 11.73
CA GLU A 106 -23.47 6.77 12.71
C GLU A 106 -22.96 5.33 12.90
N ASP A 107 -23.32 4.72 14.03
CA ASP A 107 -22.91 3.34 14.34
C ASP A 107 -23.61 2.35 13.40
N ILE A 108 -22.84 1.45 12.77
CA ILE A 108 -23.37 0.34 11.99
C ILE A 108 -23.74 -0.79 12.96
N ARG A 109 -25.02 -1.16 12.99
CA ARG A 109 -25.50 -2.29 13.80
C ARG A 109 -25.44 -3.59 13.02
N VAL A 110 -24.86 -4.63 13.63
CA VAL A 110 -24.79 -5.98 13.07
C VAL A 110 -25.54 -6.94 13.99
N ALA A 111 -26.44 -7.75 13.42
CA ALA A 111 -27.16 -8.79 14.17
C ALA A 111 -26.19 -9.91 14.57
N MET A 112 -26.30 -10.44 15.79
CA MET A 112 -25.42 -11.51 16.27
C MET A 112 -26.25 -12.75 16.63
N HIS A 113 -25.94 -13.89 15.99
CA HIS A 113 -26.62 -15.17 16.24
C HIS A 113 -25.60 -16.24 16.63
N GLY A 114 -25.63 -16.67 17.89
CA GLY A 114 -24.65 -17.65 18.40
C GLY A 114 -23.22 -17.12 18.39
N GLY A 115 -23.05 -15.80 18.60
CA GLY A 115 -21.73 -15.14 18.59
C GLY A 115 -21.16 -14.85 17.20
N GLN A 116 -21.92 -15.12 16.13
CA GLN A 116 -21.51 -14.76 14.77
C GLN A 116 -22.64 -14.04 14.03
N PRO A 117 -22.32 -13.08 13.15
CA PRO A 117 -23.35 -12.38 12.40
C PRO A 117 -23.86 -13.21 11.22
N PRO A 118 -25.16 -13.29 10.92
CA PRO A 118 -25.65 -14.05 9.77
C PRO A 118 -25.18 -13.44 8.45
N ALA A 119 -25.05 -14.25 7.41
CA ALA A 119 -24.74 -13.75 6.07
C ALA A 119 -25.90 -12.93 5.50
N LEU A 120 -25.59 -11.81 4.84
CA LEU A 120 -26.53 -10.97 4.12
C LEU A 120 -26.67 -11.48 2.68
N ALA A 121 -27.75 -12.19 2.40
CA ALA A 121 -27.97 -12.82 1.09
C ALA A 121 -28.08 -11.77 -0.04
N GLY A 122 -27.44 -12.05 -1.18
CA GLY A 122 -27.51 -11.22 -2.38
C GLY A 122 -26.64 -9.96 -2.34
N GLN A 123 -25.86 -9.75 -1.28
CA GLN A 123 -24.91 -8.65 -1.17
C GLN A 123 -23.50 -9.12 -1.57
N GLU A 124 -22.73 -8.24 -2.21
CA GLU A 124 -21.29 -8.41 -2.40
C GLU A 124 -20.51 -7.79 -1.23
N ALA A 125 -19.40 -8.40 -0.81
CA ALA A 125 -18.58 -7.90 0.31
C ALA A 125 -17.89 -6.56 0.01
N PHE A 126 -17.48 -6.35 -1.25
CA PHE A 126 -16.82 -5.12 -1.72
C PHE A 126 -17.45 -4.67 -3.04
N PRO A 127 -18.69 -4.13 -3.01
CA PRO A 127 -19.34 -3.62 -4.20
C PRO A 127 -18.45 -2.60 -4.91
N GLY A 128 -18.39 -2.67 -6.23
CA GLY A 128 -17.61 -1.73 -7.03
C GLY A 128 -16.11 -2.04 -7.15
N LEU A 129 -15.56 -2.97 -6.34
CA LEU A 129 -14.11 -3.19 -6.28
C LEU A 129 -13.53 -3.68 -7.61
N TYR A 130 -14.21 -4.60 -8.29
CA TYR A 130 -13.69 -5.27 -9.48
C TYR A 130 -14.05 -4.59 -10.81
N HIS A 131 -14.59 -3.36 -10.79
CA HIS A 131 -14.90 -2.65 -12.03
C HIS A 131 -13.61 -2.22 -12.75
N PRO A 132 -13.32 -2.76 -13.96
CA PRO A 132 -12.02 -2.65 -14.61
C PRO A 132 -11.78 -1.29 -15.32
N SER A 133 -12.76 -0.38 -15.31
CA SER A 133 -12.87 0.67 -16.33
C SER A 133 -12.42 2.08 -15.93
N ALA A 134 -12.18 2.42 -14.67
CA ALA A 134 -11.92 3.81 -14.31
C ALA A 134 -10.61 3.99 -13.54
N ARG A 135 -9.72 4.85 -14.08
CA ARG A 135 -8.74 5.57 -13.26
C ARG A 135 -9.51 6.14 -12.07
N ARG A 136 -9.12 5.74 -10.86
CA ARG A 136 -9.79 6.13 -9.61
C ARG A 136 -9.27 7.46 -9.09
N LEU A 137 -8.03 7.79 -9.40
CA LEU A 137 -7.35 8.95 -8.83
C LEU A 137 -6.54 9.70 -9.86
N ARG A 138 -6.70 11.02 -9.89
CA ARG A 138 -5.67 11.91 -10.43
C ARG A 138 -4.63 12.14 -9.34
N ILE A 139 -3.50 11.45 -9.44
CA ILE A 139 -2.40 11.63 -8.49
C ILE A 139 -1.60 12.87 -8.88
N ASP A 140 -1.57 13.85 -7.98
CA ASP A 140 -0.72 15.02 -8.03
C ASP A 140 -0.02 15.24 -6.68
N ARG A 141 0.80 16.29 -6.60
CA ARG A 141 1.62 16.58 -5.42
C ARG A 141 0.75 16.75 -4.18
N GLU A 142 -0.38 17.41 -4.32
CA GLU A 142 -1.27 17.72 -3.22
C GLU A 142 -1.87 16.45 -2.60
N LEU A 143 -2.33 15.53 -3.47
CA LEU A 143 -2.89 14.26 -3.02
C LEU A 143 -1.84 13.41 -2.29
N VAL A 144 -0.60 13.39 -2.81
CA VAL A 144 0.51 12.67 -2.17
C VAL A 144 0.91 13.29 -0.84
N GLU A 145 0.96 14.62 -0.75
CA GLU A 145 1.23 15.32 0.51
C GLU A 145 0.17 15.02 1.57
N ALA A 146 -1.12 15.02 1.18
CA ALA A 146 -2.21 14.63 2.06
C ALA A 146 -2.08 13.18 2.54
N ALA A 147 -1.74 12.26 1.64
CA ALA A 147 -1.55 10.85 1.97
C ALA A 147 -0.36 10.66 2.92
N LEU A 148 0.77 11.33 2.68
CA LEU A 148 1.94 11.28 3.55
C LEU A 148 1.64 11.84 4.95
N ALA A 149 0.83 12.90 5.05
CA ALA A 149 0.42 13.46 6.35
C ALA A 149 -0.37 12.45 7.21
N GLU A 150 -1.10 11.52 6.60
CA GLU A 150 -1.80 10.43 7.32
C GLU A 150 -0.90 9.24 7.61
N VAL A 151 -0.03 8.89 6.66
CA VAL A 151 0.75 7.64 6.70
C VAL A 151 2.01 7.76 7.54
N VAL A 152 2.74 8.88 7.47
CA VAL A 152 4.02 9.04 8.18
C VAL A 152 3.88 8.80 9.69
N PRO A 153 2.92 9.42 10.40
CA PRO A 153 2.77 9.19 11.84
C PRO A 153 2.50 7.71 12.17
N ARG A 154 1.69 7.03 11.36
CA ARG A 154 1.36 5.61 11.54
C ARG A 154 2.59 4.71 11.34
N VAL A 155 3.39 4.98 10.31
CA VAL A 155 4.63 4.21 10.07
C VAL A 155 5.62 4.45 11.20
N GLU A 156 5.78 5.70 11.65
CA GLU A 156 6.66 6.04 12.77
C GLU A 156 6.23 5.37 14.08
N GLU A 157 4.93 5.38 14.39
CA GLU A 157 4.36 4.68 15.55
C GLU A 157 4.62 3.17 15.49
N LEU A 158 4.29 2.52 14.37
CA LEU A 158 4.41 1.07 14.22
C LEU A 158 5.85 0.56 14.21
N THR A 159 6.80 1.38 13.74
CA THR A 159 8.20 0.99 13.59
C THR A 159 9.11 1.52 14.70
N GLY A 160 8.65 2.49 15.48
CA GLY A 160 9.49 3.27 16.41
C GLY A 160 10.51 4.17 15.70
N TRP A 161 10.38 4.38 14.38
CA TRP A 161 11.22 5.30 13.63
C TRP A 161 10.67 6.72 13.70
N SER A 162 11.48 7.69 13.27
CA SER A 162 11.15 9.11 13.38
C SER A 162 11.83 9.89 12.28
N ASN A 163 11.24 11.02 11.90
CA ASN A 163 11.71 11.91 10.86
C ASN A 163 11.87 11.20 9.51
N LEU A 164 10.92 10.33 9.16
CA LEU A 164 11.02 9.52 7.94
C LEU A 164 11.06 10.34 6.65
N LEU A 165 10.59 11.60 6.68
CA LEU A 165 10.64 12.50 5.52
C LEU A 165 11.90 13.37 5.46
N ASP A 166 12.79 13.33 6.45
CA ASP A 166 13.96 14.21 6.48
C ASP A 166 14.91 13.93 5.31
N GLY A 167 15.07 14.95 4.46
CA GLY A 167 15.89 14.88 3.25
C GLY A 167 15.39 13.86 2.23
N ILE A 168 14.10 13.51 2.26
CA ILE A 168 13.46 12.69 1.24
C ILE A 168 12.82 13.58 0.18
N THR A 169 13.07 13.27 -1.08
CA THR A 169 12.34 13.86 -2.20
C THR A 169 11.22 12.90 -2.62
N VAL A 170 10.03 13.43 -2.87
CA VAL A 170 8.94 12.64 -3.47
C VAL A 170 8.68 13.16 -4.88
N LEU A 171 8.86 12.30 -5.87
CA LEU A 171 8.69 12.62 -7.29
C LEU A 171 7.46 11.91 -7.84
N LEU A 172 6.69 12.65 -8.64
CA LEU A 172 5.58 12.12 -9.41
C LEU A 172 6.01 11.99 -10.86
N GLU A 173 6.11 10.76 -11.33
CA GLU A 173 6.45 10.46 -12.72
C GLU A 173 5.20 9.93 -13.41
N HIS A 174 4.75 10.61 -14.46
CA HIS A 174 3.61 10.16 -15.25
C HIS A 174 4.02 9.00 -16.15
N GLU A 175 5.08 9.21 -16.93
CA GLU A 175 5.76 8.18 -17.71
C GLU A 175 7.09 7.92 -17.03
N TYR A 176 7.31 6.69 -16.61
CA TYR A 176 8.55 6.32 -15.96
C TYR A 176 9.66 6.19 -17.01
N ASP A 177 10.48 7.22 -17.18
CA ASP A 177 11.69 7.14 -18.00
C ASP A 177 12.78 6.40 -17.21
N ASP A 178 12.75 5.07 -17.33
CA ASP A 178 13.74 4.20 -16.73
C ASP A 178 15.16 4.56 -17.17
N ALA A 179 15.35 4.98 -18.43
CA ALA A 179 16.66 5.36 -18.93
C ALA A 179 17.18 6.61 -18.21
N ALA A 180 16.34 7.60 -17.92
CA ALA A 180 16.76 8.78 -17.14
C ALA A 180 17.10 8.45 -15.68
N VAL A 181 16.35 7.58 -15.02
CA VAL A 181 16.67 7.13 -13.65
C VAL A 181 17.94 6.29 -13.65
N HIS A 182 18.07 5.37 -14.61
CA HIS A 182 19.24 4.52 -14.79
C HIS A 182 20.51 5.31 -15.08
N ARG A 183 20.45 6.30 -15.98
CA ARG A 183 21.58 7.21 -16.27
C ARG A 183 22.03 7.95 -15.01
N ARG A 184 21.09 8.57 -14.26
CA ARG A 184 21.41 9.26 -12.99
C ARG A 184 22.09 8.33 -11.98
N LEU A 185 21.66 7.08 -11.91
CA LEU A 185 22.26 6.07 -11.03
C LEU A 185 23.68 5.69 -11.50
N CYS A 186 23.86 5.43 -12.79
CA CYS A 186 25.15 5.08 -13.39
C CYS A 186 26.18 6.21 -13.21
N ASP A 187 25.79 7.46 -13.51
CA ASP A 187 26.61 8.65 -13.36
C ASP A 187 27.11 8.78 -11.92
N ARG A 188 26.20 8.60 -10.95
CA ARG A 188 26.56 8.66 -9.53
C ARG A 188 27.47 7.51 -9.10
N LEU A 189 27.26 6.29 -9.60
CA LEU A 189 28.08 5.15 -9.24
C LEU A 189 29.40 5.08 -10.00
N GLY A 190 29.63 5.99 -10.96
CA GLY A 190 30.81 6.00 -11.81
C GLY A 190 30.90 4.76 -12.72
N VAL A 191 29.76 4.26 -13.18
CA VAL A 191 29.69 3.08 -14.05
C VAL A 191 29.16 3.50 -15.42
N PRO A 192 29.71 2.99 -16.53
CA PRO A 192 29.15 3.27 -17.86
C PRO A 192 27.68 2.85 -17.93
N HIS A 193 26.80 3.74 -18.37
CA HIS A 193 25.43 3.37 -18.72
C HIS A 193 25.41 2.75 -20.12
N ASN A 194 24.52 1.79 -20.34
CA ASN A 194 24.06 1.50 -21.70
C ASN A 194 22.72 2.25 -21.90
N ASP A 195 22.40 2.61 -23.13
CA ASP A 195 21.11 3.26 -23.44
C ASP A 195 19.99 2.22 -23.65
N GLN A 196 20.17 0.97 -23.19
CA GLN A 196 19.11 -0.01 -23.29
C GLN A 196 18.07 0.28 -22.20
N PRO A 197 16.81 0.51 -22.56
CA PRO A 197 15.76 0.73 -21.56
C PRO A 197 15.64 -0.53 -20.71
N ARG A 198 15.69 -0.40 -19.38
CA ARG A 198 15.29 -1.53 -18.52
C ARG A 198 13.79 -1.44 -18.35
N HIS A 199 13.16 -2.60 -18.44
CA HIS A 199 11.77 -2.75 -18.08
C HIS A 199 11.70 -2.91 -16.56
N ILE A 200 11.53 -1.80 -15.82
CA ILE A 200 10.90 -1.92 -14.50
C ILE A 200 9.51 -2.47 -14.73
N SER A 201 9.13 -3.46 -13.93
CA SER A 201 7.82 -4.10 -14.03
C SER A 201 6.72 -3.04 -14.12
N ASP A 202 5.82 -3.19 -15.08
CA ASP A 202 4.63 -2.35 -15.21
C ASP A 202 3.75 -2.39 -13.94
N ALA A 203 3.95 -3.39 -13.07
CA ALA A 203 3.27 -3.51 -11.79
C ALA A 203 3.87 -2.66 -10.65
N CYS A 204 5.04 -2.05 -10.83
CA CYS A 204 5.64 -1.19 -9.81
C CYS A 204 4.84 0.11 -9.71
N LEU A 205 4.20 0.35 -8.56
CA LEU A 205 3.34 1.51 -8.30
C LEU A 205 4.14 2.69 -7.76
N ALA A 206 5.07 2.41 -6.84
CA ALA A 206 6.09 3.32 -6.37
C ALA A 206 7.36 2.53 -6.04
N PHE A 207 8.45 3.24 -5.81
CA PHE A 207 9.67 2.68 -5.24
C PHE A 207 10.53 3.76 -4.58
N TYR A 208 11.26 3.37 -3.54
CA TYR A 208 12.30 4.17 -2.91
C TYR A 208 13.66 3.91 -3.56
N GLN A 209 14.29 4.96 -4.07
CA GLN A 209 15.67 4.97 -4.56
C GLN A 209 16.60 5.45 -3.43
N PRO A 210 17.30 4.54 -2.71
CA PRO A 210 18.08 4.89 -1.53
C PRO A 210 19.25 5.80 -1.85
N THR A 211 19.84 5.64 -3.04
CA THR A 211 20.97 6.42 -3.51
C THR A 211 20.64 7.92 -3.56
N THR A 212 19.51 8.28 -4.17
CA THR A 212 19.08 9.69 -4.30
C THR A 212 18.11 10.12 -3.21
N ARG A 213 17.82 9.25 -2.23
CA ARG A 213 16.81 9.46 -1.19
C ARG A 213 15.48 9.94 -1.77
N THR A 214 15.02 9.25 -2.81
CA THR A 214 13.84 9.67 -3.58
C THR A 214 12.79 8.59 -3.56
N VAL A 215 11.56 8.92 -3.16
CA VAL A 215 10.38 8.08 -3.42
C VAL A 215 9.81 8.51 -4.77
N VAL A 216 9.76 7.58 -5.72
CA VAL A 216 9.16 7.82 -7.03
C VAL A 216 7.79 7.16 -7.06
N VAL A 217 6.73 7.95 -7.26
CA VAL A 217 5.36 7.46 -7.41
C VAL A 217 4.98 7.54 -8.88
N ARG A 218 4.59 6.40 -9.46
CA ARG A 218 4.14 6.34 -10.86
C ARG A 218 2.68 6.69 -10.94
N SER A 219 2.37 7.95 -11.26
CA SER A 219 1.01 8.48 -11.15
C SER A 219 0.02 7.79 -12.10
N GLU A 220 0.47 7.35 -13.27
CA GLU A 220 -0.39 6.66 -14.24
C GLU A 220 -0.89 5.29 -13.74
N VAL A 221 0.02 4.47 -13.20
CA VAL A 221 -0.33 3.11 -12.76
C VAL A 221 -0.97 3.17 -11.37
N SER A 222 -0.42 4.00 -10.47
CA SER A 222 -0.99 4.21 -9.13
C SER A 222 -2.36 4.87 -9.18
N GLY A 223 -2.65 5.70 -10.18
CA GLY A 223 -3.96 6.35 -10.35
C GLY A 223 -5.10 5.39 -10.70
N ARG A 224 -4.79 4.11 -10.99
CA ARG A 224 -5.78 3.03 -11.12
C ARG A 224 -6.24 2.48 -9.76
N GLN A 225 -5.50 2.82 -8.70
CA GLN A 225 -5.79 2.43 -7.32
C GLN A 225 -6.58 3.53 -6.62
N GLY A 226 -7.25 3.20 -5.51
CA GLY A 226 -7.92 4.16 -4.65
C GLY A 226 -6.99 4.85 -3.66
N TYR A 227 -7.50 5.80 -2.88
CA TYR A 227 -6.67 6.65 -1.99
C TYR A 227 -6.09 5.85 -0.82
N GLU A 228 -6.84 4.91 -0.26
CA GLU A 228 -6.33 3.96 0.74
C GLU A 228 -5.16 3.12 0.22
N ALA A 229 -5.23 2.67 -1.03
CA ALA A 229 -4.14 1.92 -1.65
C ALA A 229 -2.91 2.81 -1.89
N LEU A 230 -3.09 4.07 -2.32
CA LEU A 230 -1.99 5.04 -2.40
C LEU A 230 -1.29 5.23 -1.04
N LYS A 231 -2.06 5.32 0.05
CA LYS A 231 -1.51 5.39 1.40
C LYS A 231 -0.68 4.16 1.76
N GLN A 232 -1.18 2.96 1.45
CA GLN A 232 -0.44 1.73 1.68
C GLN A 232 0.87 1.67 0.89
N ILE A 233 0.84 2.08 -0.39
CA ILE A 233 2.01 2.16 -1.26
C ILE A 233 3.05 3.11 -0.65
N LEU A 234 2.65 4.32 -0.27
CA LEU A 234 3.55 5.29 0.34
C LEU A 234 4.09 4.79 1.69
N GLY A 235 3.26 4.14 2.49
CA GLY A 235 3.68 3.55 3.76
C GLY A 235 4.74 2.47 3.57
N HIS A 236 4.58 1.62 2.57
CA HIS A 236 5.58 0.64 2.18
C HIS A 236 6.91 1.29 1.79
N GLU A 237 6.88 2.34 0.97
CA GLU A 237 8.11 3.05 0.58
C GLU A 237 8.77 3.76 1.76
N LEU A 238 8.01 4.30 2.71
CA LEU A 238 8.54 4.89 3.94
C LEU A 238 9.21 3.83 4.82
N VAL A 239 8.74 2.57 4.79
CA VAL A 239 9.45 1.49 5.47
C VAL A 239 10.84 1.28 4.87
N HIS A 240 10.96 1.30 3.54
CA HIS A 240 12.27 1.26 2.87
C HIS A 240 13.16 2.46 3.24
N VAL A 241 12.59 3.66 3.28
CA VAL A 241 13.32 4.86 3.75
C VAL A 241 13.89 4.64 5.15
N GLY A 242 13.08 4.13 6.08
CA GLY A 242 13.50 3.85 7.44
C GLY A 242 14.60 2.80 7.52
N GLN A 243 14.48 1.70 6.76
CA GLN A 243 15.51 0.66 6.66
C GLN A 243 16.88 1.24 6.26
N TYR A 244 16.95 2.01 5.16
CA TYR A 244 18.22 2.58 4.69
C TYR A 244 18.74 3.72 5.58
N THR A 245 17.86 4.41 6.30
CA THR A 245 18.27 5.46 7.25
C THR A 245 18.85 4.86 8.53
N ARG A 246 18.31 3.73 9.02
CA ARG A 246 18.74 3.08 10.26
C ARG A 246 19.92 2.14 10.07
N TYR A 247 20.04 1.53 8.89
CA TYR A 247 21.10 0.56 8.56
C TYR A 247 21.89 1.07 7.35
N PRO A 248 22.82 2.02 7.54
CA PRO A 248 23.55 2.67 6.44
C PRO A 248 24.43 1.68 5.64
N ASP A 249 24.81 0.55 6.23
CA ASP A 249 25.53 -0.52 5.53
C ASP A 249 24.67 -1.19 4.45
N LEU A 250 23.33 -1.12 4.54
CA LEU A 250 22.43 -1.57 3.47
C LEU A 250 22.64 -0.75 2.20
N LEU A 251 22.87 0.56 2.30
CA LEU A 251 23.14 1.41 1.13
C LEU A 251 24.42 0.94 0.43
N GLU A 252 25.51 0.73 1.18
CA GLU A 252 26.76 0.25 0.62
C GLU A 252 26.59 -1.12 -0.08
N ARG A 253 25.88 -2.06 0.57
CA ARG A 253 25.57 -3.37 -0.03
C ARG A 253 24.74 -3.22 -1.30
N HIS A 254 23.73 -2.36 -1.29
CA HIS A 254 22.86 -2.11 -2.44
C HIS A 254 23.64 -1.50 -3.61
N GLU A 255 24.47 -0.48 -3.37
CA GLU A 255 25.34 0.10 -4.39
C GLU A 255 26.31 -0.93 -4.97
N ASN A 256 26.89 -1.80 -4.13
CA ASN A 256 27.78 -2.85 -4.58
C ASN A 256 27.06 -3.89 -5.46
N LEU A 257 25.81 -4.24 -5.14
CA LEU A 257 24.99 -5.11 -5.98
C LEU A 257 24.70 -4.46 -7.34
N ILE A 258 24.33 -3.17 -7.36
CA ILE A 258 24.09 -2.43 -8.61
C ILE A 258 25.38 -2.38 -9.45
N ARG A 259 26.52 -2.00 -8.85
CA ARG A 259 27.82 -1.97 -9.55
C ARG A 259 28.16 -3.32 -10.18
N ARG A 260 27.90 -4.43 -9.47
CA ARG A 260 28.12 -5.79 -10.01
C ARG A 260 27.19 -6.06 -11.20
N ALA A 261 25.90 -5.79 -11.07
CA ALA A 261 24.94 -5.98 -12.15
C ALA A 261 25.30 -5.17 -13.40
N LEU A 262 25.64 -3.89 -13.23
CA LEU A 262 26.06 -3.01 -14.34
C LEU A 262 27.34 -3.50 -15.02
N ARG A 263 28.34 -3.94 -14.25
CA ARG A 263 29.58 -4.52 -14.82
C ARG A 263 29.30 -5.80 -15.62
N MET A 264 28.40 -6.65 -15.13
CA MET A 264 27.99 -7.86 -15.85
C MET A 264 27.28 -7.53 -17.16
N GLU A 265 26.39 -6.52 -17.16
CA GLU A 265 25.74 -6.04 -18.38
C GLU A 265 26.71 -5.44 -19.38
N HIS A 266 27.63 -4.57 -18.93
CA HIS A 266 28.66 -4.01 -19.79
C HIS A 266 29.53 -5.10 -20.41
N ALA A 267 30.00 -6.06 -19.60
CA ALA A 267 30.79 -7.19 -20.08
C ALA A 267 30.02 -8.04 -21.10
N ARG A 268 28.70 -8.24 -20.92
CA ARG A 268 27.84 -8.91 -21.92
C ARG A 268 27.77 -8.11 -23.22
N ALA A 269 27.61 -6.80 -23.15
CA ALA A 269 27.51 -5.93 -24.32
C ALA A 269 28.81 -5.85 -25.12
N THR A 270 29.97 -5.97 -24.47
CA THR A 270 31.29 -5.89 -25.11
C THR A 270 31.88 -7.25 -25.51
N SER A 271 31.34 -8.36 -25.01
CA SER A 271 31.85 -9.69 -25.31
C SER A 271 31.43 -10.11 -26.72
N THR A 272 32.41 -10.35 -27.60
CA THR A 272 32.22 -11.07 -28.87
C THR A 272 32.18 -12.60 -28.69
N TYR A 273 32.26 -13.10 -27.44
CA TYR A 273 32.43 -14.51 -27.09
C TYR A 273 31.25 -15.00 -26.24
N ASP A 274 30.36 -15.76 -26.86
CA ASP A 274 29.06 -16.18 -26.28
C ASP A 274 29.17 -17.27 -25.19
N GLY A 275 30.26 -18.05 -25.13
CA GLY A 275 30.31 -19.26 -24.28
C GLY A 275 30.63 -19.01 -22.80
N GLU A 276 31.78 -18.40 -22.52
CA GLU A 276 32.31 -18.31 -21.14
C GLU A 276 31.61 -17.22 -20.30
N MET A 277 31.14 -16.15 -20.95
CA MET A 277 30.44 -15.06 -20.30
C MET A 277 29.05 -15.47 -19.81
N HIS A 278 28.35 -16.33 -20.54
CA HIS A 278 27.09 -16.92 -20.06
C HIS A 278 27.32 -17.81 -18.82
N ALA A 279 28.41 -18.58 -18.79
CA ALA A 279 28.75 -19.41 -17.64
C ALA A 279 29.10 -18.57 -16.39
N LEU A 280 29.91 -17.52 -16.54
CA LEU A 280 30.27 -16.62 -15.44
C LEU A 280 29.04 -15.87 -14.91
N ALA A 281 28.23 -15.32 -15.81
CA ALA A 281 27.03 -14.59 -15.42
C ALA A 281 25.97 -15.50 -14.77
N ALA A 282 25.82 -16.74 -15.23
CA ALA A 282 24.98 -17.73 -14.57
C ALA A 282 25.55 -18.17 -13.21
N SER A 283 26.87 -18.15 -13.01
CA SER A 283 27.49 -18.45 -11.71
C SER A 283 27.25 -17.33 -10.70
N GLU A 284 27.42 -16.07 -11.12
CA GLU A 284 27.21 -14.91 -10.25
C GLU A 284 25.74 -14.69 -9.92
N TRP A 285 24.84 -14.88 -10.89
CA TRP A 285 23.39 -14.87 -10.64
C TRP A 285 22.98 -15.97 -9.65
N ARG A 286 23.50 -17.20 -9.81
CA ARG A 286 23.28 -18.29 -8.84
C ARG A 286 23.79 -17.93 -7.45
N ARG A 287 24.98 -17.33 -7.32
CA ARG A 287 25.48 -16.89 -6.00
C ARG A 287 24.61 -15.78 -5.38
N GLY A 288 24.14 -14.83 -6.18
CA GLY A 288 23.20 -13.80 -5.73
C GLY A 288 21.88 -14.39 -5.24
N MET A 289 21.31 -15.35 -5.97
CA MET A 289 20.08 -16.05 -5.59
C MET A 289 20.28 -16.90 -4.34
N THR A 290 21.38 -17.65 -4.22
CA THR A 290 21.69 -18.42 -3.01
C THR A 290 21.86 -17.52 -1.78
N TYR A 291 22.42 -16.33 -1.93
CA TYR A 291 22.51 -15.37 -0.83
C TYR A 291 21.13 -14.83 -0.42
N LEU A 292 20.26 -14.53 -1.38
CA LEU A 292 18.87 -14.13 -1.12
C LEU A 292 18.08 -15.25 -0.43
N GLU A 293 18.19 -16.49 -0.92
CA GLU A 293 17.56 -17.67 -0.30
C GLU A 293 18.04 -17.89 1.13
N ALA A 294 19.35 -17.77 1.39
CA ALA A 294 19.90 -17.87 2.74
C ALA A 294 19.40 -16.76 3.67
N THR A 295 19.22 -15.54 3.14
CA THR A 295 18.70 -14.40 3.92
C THR A 295 17.21 -14.57 4.23
N VAL A 296 16.43 -15.11 3.27
CA VAL A 296 15.01 -15.44 3.47
C VAL A 296 14.85 -16.56 4.49
N GLU A 297 15.69 -17.58 4.41
CA GLU A 297 15.69 -18.70 5.36
C GLU A 297 16.09 -18.27 6.77
N ASP A 298 17.13 -17.44 6.94
CA ASP A 298 17.51 -16.87 8.24
C ASP A 298 16.37 -16.04 8.84
N ARG A 299 15.68 -15.24 8.01
CA ARG A 299 14.51 -14.48 8.44
C ARG A 299 13.37 -15.39 8.89
N ARG A 300 13.05 -16.43 8.10
CA ARG A 300 12.01 -17.41 8.44
C ARG A 300 12.31 -18.13 9.76
N GLN A 301 13.58 -18.47 10.00
CA GLN A 301 14.01 -19.10 11.25
C GLN A 301 13.86 -18.15 12.45
N ARG A 302 14.17 -16.85 12.29
CA ARG A 302 13.94 -15.87 13.35
C ARG A 302 12.46 -15.66 13.65
N GLU A 303 11.62 -15.56 12.62
CA GLU A 303 10.16 -15.44 12.78
C GLU A 303 9.58 -16.67 13.49
N GLN A 304 10.05 -17.88 13.15
CA GLN A 304 9.65 -19.10 13.86
C GLN A 304 10.10 -19.09 15.33
N LEU A 305 11.33 -18.67 15.62
CA LEU A 305 11.83 -18.59 16.99
C LEU A 305 11.06 -17.56 17.84
N GLU A 306 10.66 -16.44 17.24
CA GLU A 306 9.81 -15.45 17.92
C GLU A 306 8.40 -15.99 18.17
N ALA A 307 7.82 -16.69 17.21
CA ALA A 307 6.52 -17.35 17.38
C ALA A 307 6.55 -18.43 18.48
N ASP A 308 7.60 -19.25 18.51
CA ASP A 308 7.80 -20.28 19.54
C ASP A 308 8.00 -19.65 20.92
N ARG A 309 8.74 -18.54 21.01
CA ARG A 309 8.90 -17.78 22.26
C ARG A 309 7.55 -17.26 22.76
N PHE A 310 6.75 -16.65 21.88
CA PHE A 310 5.44 -16.13 22.24
C PHE A 310 4.48 -17.24 22.70
N ALA A 311 4.48 -18.38 22.01
CA ALA A 311 3.68 -19.55 22.41
C ALA A 311 4.12 -20.14 23.75
N HIS A 312 5.42 -20.08 24.07
CA HIS A 312 5.94 -20.51 25.36
C HIS A 312 5.51 -19.58 26.50
N GLU A 313 5.61 -18.27 26.29
CA GLU A 313 5.18 -17.24 27.25
C GLU A 313 3.67 -17.32 27.55
N ALA A 314 2.84 -17.48 26.52
CA ALA A 314 1.39 -17.64 26.67
C ALA A 314 1.00 -18.92 27.43
N ASN A 315 1.76 -20.01 27.27
CA ASN A 315 1.52 -21.23 28.04
C ASN A 315 1.89 -21.06 29.52
N ILE A 316 2.93 -20.30 29.84
CA ILE A 316 3.35 -20.06 31.24
C ILE A 316 2.26 -19.29 32.00
N GLU A 317 1.58 -18.34 31.36
CA GLU A 317 0.46 -17.60 31.97
C GLU A 317 -0.79 -18.47 32.21
N SER A 318 -0.96 -19.58 31.47
CA SER A 318 -2.10 -20.49 31.68
C SER A 318 -1.96 -21.40 32.92
N TYR A 319 -0.77 -21.45 33.53
CA TYR A 319 -0.46 -22.24 34.73
C TYR A 319 -0.26 -21.39 36.01
N ALA A 320 -0.45 -20.08 35.93
CA ALA A 320 -0.40 -19.14 37.06
C ALA A 320 -1.81 -18.68 37.45
#